data_AF-A0A812IXV0-F1
#
_entry.id   AF-A0A812IXV0-F1
#
_cell.length_a   1.000
_cell.length_b   1.000
_cell.length_c   1.000
_cell.angle_alpha   90.00
_cell.angle_beta   90.00
_cell.angle_gamma   90.00
#
_symmetry.space_group_name_H-M   'P 1'
#
loop_
_entity.id
_entity.type
_entity.pdbx_description
1 polymer ?
#
loop_
_entity_poly.entity_id
_entity_poly.type
_entity_poly.pdbx_seq_one_letter_code
_entity_poly.pdbx_strand_id
1 'polypeptide(L)'
;MASEEATPPATCSSSRMRFFSGTMHVTQVWHWPQEGDDKSHQGSREGAALEGDRTKSNMNAVPLKPLMDILVRKDKELPKKVFGHGMMAQFQAMKEILLAGDTNRLVAELTFVRINDLAAPPEKIHPLIFIEPFVAVLIIANGIMIGFQTDPSYEDWSGWIYLEVIFAVVLIIECCFRVHLSGIKNYFCGTDWAWNYFDLFLLLTGMTDIVVEVAVQTQSDFFGASLLRFCRLIRLVRVVKVFRLKYMKELRLMVKGLVGGFRTLFLSFALLFAVLYVIAGFATMTIGRDKLVAEMGLTGHFQNIPSSMFTAFRCFSGECFAASGLPIAAVLEESHGLPFVLGYVVCYMLVSLGIYNVILAVYVDITMRAAKESEAVTAEQHSRESIRIARTTRELLKKFAAAYRQFQDLDEPTTKKSLDFSPMESNFTDEDIHGHIAITKELFLLVIQDQSVQFLMDELELPHDRANLFEIIDADGSGTLHVTELVQGLLKIRGEVKKSDAVATLLATKAIQNQLVEIKAEEREFQSTVLKLLQPWRYFRVEEYGKLLVSGAVHVDVCF
;
A
#
# COMPACT_ATOMS: atom_id res chain seq x y z
N MET A 1 70.31 -2.97 -3.50
CA MET A 1 70.15 -2.70 -4.94
C MET A 1 68.81 -3.33 -5.31
N ALA A 2 67.76 -2.52 -5.50
CA ALA A 2 67.46 -1.72 -6.69
C ALA A 2 66.89 -2.61 -7.83
N SER A 3 65.86 -2.23 -8.58
CA SER A 3 64.75 -1.25 -8.43
C SER A 3 63.87 -1.37 -9.69
N GLU A 4 62.58 -1.01 -9.64
CA GLU A 4 61.71 -0.68 -10.82
C GLU A 4 61.50 -1.85 -11.84
N GLU A 5 60.56 -1.90 -12.80
CA GLU A 5 59.23 -1.27 -13.08
C GLU A 5 58.41 -2.30 -13.95
N ALA A 6 57.13 -2.17 -14.36
CA ALA A 6 56.10 -1.12 -14.28
C ALA A 6 54.65 -1.72 -14.30
N THR A 7 53.68 -0.89 -13.90
CA THR A 7 52.27 -0.74 -14.36
C THR A 7 51.39 -1.92 -14.85
N PRO A 8 50.16 -1.98 -14.29
CA PRO A 8 48.89 -2.02 -15.02
C PRO A 8 48.08 -0.69 -14.88
N PRO A 9 46.97 -0.46 -15.62
CA PRO A 9 46.49 0.90 -15.92
C PRO A 9 45.28 1.44 -15.11
N ALA A 10 45.25 2.78 -15.05
CA ALA A 10 44.07 3.67 -15.08
C ALA A 10 42.84 3.40 -14.18
N THR A 11 42.83 4.02 -12.99
CA THR A 11 41.60 4.41 -12.28
C THR A 11 41.33 5.92 -12.42
N CYS A 12 40.06 6.31 -12.56
CA CYS A 12 39.68 7.67 -12.95
C CYS A 12 39.50 8.63 -11.75
N SER A 13 40.37 9.65 -11.69
CA SER A 13 40.21 10.96 -11.04
C SER A 13 39.30 11.08 -9.79
N SER A 14 39.88 10.91 -8.61
CA SER A 14 39.43 11.62 -7.41
C SER A 14 40.11 13.00 -7.34
N SER A 15 39.43 14.04 -7.80
CA SER A 15 39.97 15.40 -7.83
C SER A 15 39.92 16.05 -6.45
N ARG A 16 41.03 15.92 -5.72
CA ARG A 16 41.32 16.57 -4.44
C ARG A 16 41.27 18.10 -4.60
N MET A 17 40.13 18.74 -4.26
CA MET A 17 40.03 20.19 -4.28
C MET A 17 40.74 20.81 -3.06
N ARG A 18 41.41 21.94 -3.31
CA ARG A 18 42.34 22.59 -2.37
C ARG A 18 41.57 23.24 -1.23
N PHE A 19 42.03 23.07 0.01
CA PHE A 19 41.66 23.97 1.10
C PHE A 19 42.19 25.38 0.80
N PHE A 20 41.34 26.25 0.28
CA PHE A 20 41.58 27.68 0.32
C PHE A 20 41.28 28.16 1.73
N SER A 21 42.29 28.73 2.40
CA SER A 21 42.07 29.58 3.56
C SER A 21 41.35 30.83 3.08
N GLY A 22 40.03 30.86 3.29
CA GLY A 22 39.15 31.97 2.94
C GLY A 22 38.11 32.12 4.01
N THR A 23 38.28 33.11 4.88
CA THR A 23 37.26 33.53 5.85
C THR A 23 36.02 34.01 5.10
N MET A 24 35.00 33.15 5.00
CA MET A 24 33.68 33.58 4.54
C MET A 24 33.11 34.58 5.54
N HIS A 25 33.25 35.87 5.22
CA HIS A 25 32.44 36.91 5.84
C HIS A 25 30.97 36.62 5.52
N VAL A 26 30.24 36.13 6.52
CA VAL A 26 28.77 36.09 6.49
C VAL A 26 28.30 37.54 6.55
N THR A 27 28.09 38.17 5.40
CA THR A 27 27.44 39.48 5.31
C THR A 27 26.01 39.35 5.82
N GLN A 28 25.69 40.00 6.94
CA GLN A 28 24.33 40.09 7.42
C GLN A 28 23.48 40.81 6.38
N VAL A 29 22.53 40.08 5.77
CA VAL A 29 21.60 40.62 4.77
C VAL A 29 20.49 41.48 5.41
N TRP A 30 20.42 41.50 6.74
CA TRP A 30 19.40 42.21 7.51
C TRP A 30 20.00 42.86 8.76
N HIS A 31 19.74 44.16 8.93
CA HIS A 31 19.96 44.86 10.19
C HIS A 31 18.62 45.06 10.90
N TRP A 32 18.57 44.68 12.18
CA TRP A 32 17.41 44.93 13.03
C TRP A 32 17.21 46.43 13.24
N PRO A 33 15.94 46.93 13.28
CA PRO A 33 15.67 48.29 13.72
C PRO A 33 16.23 48.48 15.13
N GLN A 34 16.97 49.56 15.37
CA GLN A 34 17.42 49.90 16.72
C GLN A 34 16.25 50.52 17.48
N GLU A 35 16.00 50.07 18.71
CA GLU A 35 15.05 50.71 19.62
C GLU A 35 15.55 52.12 19.96
N GLY A 36 14.81 53.15 19.52
CA GLY A 36 15.32 54.52 19.64
C GLY A 36 14.48 55.63 19.02
N ASP A 37 13.15 55.62 19.17
CA ASP A 37 12.37 56.83 19.53
C ASP A 37 10.87 56.48 19.69
N ASP A 38 10.47 56.15 20.91
CA ASP A 38 9.07 56.30 21.35
C ASP A 38 9.06 56.90 22.76
N LYS A 39 8.99 58.23 22.81
CA LYS A 39 8.93 59.00 24.06
C LYS A 39 7.49 59.07 24.58
N SER A 40 7.04 58.08 25.33
CA SER A 40 5.90 58.29 26.24
C SER A 40 5.82 57.33 27.43
N HIS A 41 5.78 57.93 28.62
CA HIS A 41 5.33 57.40 29.93
C HIS A 41 6.25 56.46 30.74
N GLN A 42 6.71 57.04 31.85
CA GLN A 42 7.40 56.43 33.00
C GLN A 42 6.56 55.34 33.70
N GLY A 43 7.23 54.33 34.28
CA GLY A 43 6.52 53.21 34.93
C GLY A 43 7.32 52.28 35.86
N SER A 44 8.23 52.81 36.69
CA SER A 44 8.68 52.22 37.97
C SER A 44 9.53 50.91 38.05
N ARG A 45 10.63 51.04 38.81
CA ARG A 45 11.28 50.05 39.73
C ARG A 45 12.24 48.96 39.20
N GLU A 46 13.53 49.31 39.31
CA GLU A 46 14.54 48.71 40.21
C GLU A 46 14.69 47.17 40.28
N GLY A 47 15.90 46.67 39.93
CA GLY A 47 16.28 45.26 40.11
C GLY A 47 17.74 44.95 39.76
N ALA A 48 18.68 45.46 40.56
CA ALA A 48 20.10 45.05 40.72
C ALA A 48 20.90 44.53 39.50
N ALA A 49 21.96 45.27 39.14
CA ALA A 49 23.02 44.74 38.29
C ALA A 49 23.84 43.66 39.03
N LEU A 50 24.09 42.52 38.36
CA LEU A 50 25.24 41.67 38.62
C LEU A 50 26.00 41.49 37.31
N GLU A 51 27.19 42.05 37.28
CA GLU A 51 28.10 42.03 36.15
C GLU A 51 28.86 40.69 36.14
N GLY A 52 28.48 39.79 35.22
CA GLY A 52 28.96 38.41 35.25
C GLY A 52 28.83 37.69 33.91
N ASP A 53 30.00 37.39 33.34
CA ASP A 53 30.27 36.52 32.18
C ASP A 53 29.83 36.97 30.77
N ARG A 54 30.83 37.24 29.92
CA ARG A 54 30.68 37.45 28.47
C ARG A 54 30.79 36.11 27.74
N THR A 55 29.76 35.28 27.85
CA THR A 55 29.55 34.14 26.94
C THR A 55 28.21 34.29 26.21
N LYS A 56 28.10 35.32 25.36
CA LYS A 56 27.09 35.34 24.28
C LYS A 56 27.43 34.25 23.26
N SER A 57 27.07 33.02 23.62
CA SER A 57 26.94 31.90 22.69
C SER A 57 26.09 32.37 21.51
N ASN A 58 26.53 32.04 20.29
CA ASN A 58 25.87 32.38 19.04
C ASN A 58 24.58 31.56 18.86
N MET A 59 23.59 31.78 19.74
CA MET A 59 22.24 31.37 19.44
C MET A 59 21.70 32.27 18.34
N ASN A 60 21.34 31.67 17.20
CA ASN A 60 20.52 32.28 16.16
C ASN A 60 19.09 32.48 16.71
N ALA A 61 18.95 33.37 17.68
CA ALA A 61 17.67 33.75 18.27
C ALA A 61 16.94 34.63 17.26
N VAL A 62 16.08 34.02 16.44
CA VAL A 62 15.13 34.76 15.62
C VAL A 62 14.10 35.39 16.57
N PRO A 63 13.93 36.72 16.61
CA PRO A 63 12.96 37.35 17.49
C PRO A 63 11.55 36.89 17.11
N LEU A 64 10.77 36.47 18.11
CA LEU A 64 9.48 35.80 17.90
C LEU A 64 8.48 36.68 17.14
N LYS A 65 8.41 37.99 17.46
CA LYS A 65 7.50 38.95 16.80
C LYS A 65 7.69 38.99 15.26
N PRO A 66 8.87 39.32 14.71
CA PRO A 66 9.15 39.24 13.26
C PRO A 66 8.85 37.88 12.62
N LEU A 67 9.16 36.77 13.30
CA LEU A 67 8.83 35.43 12.79
C LEU A 67 7.32 35.25 12.68
N MET A 68 6.59 35.64 13.73
CA MET A 68 5.13 35.57 13.83
C MET A 68 4.45 36.49 12.81
N ASP A 69 4.94 37.72 12.62
CA ASP A 69 4.47 38.64 11.56
C ASP A 69 4.67 38.05 10.15
N ILE A 70 5.80 37.36 9.91
CA ILE A 70 6.06 36.69 8.63
C ILE A 70 5.14 35.47 8.42
N LEU A 71 4.86 34.72 9.48
CA LEU A 71 3.95 33.56 9.43
C LEU A 71 2.48 33.97 9.26
N VAL A 72 2.03 35.02 9.95
CA VAL A 72 0.63 35.49 9.96
C VAL A 72 0.27 36.32 8.72
N ARG A 73 1.24 36.95 8.03
CA ARG A 73 0.94 37.74 6.82
C ARG A 73 0.38 36.89 5.67
N LYS A 74 -0.55 37.51 4.92
CA LYS A 74 -1.18 36.94 3.72
C LYS A 74 -0.15 36.69 2.61
N ASP A 75 -0.32 35.59 1.89
CA ASP A 75 0.69 34.99 1.00
C ASP A 75 1.03 35.78 -0.28
N LYS A 76 0.52 37.00 -0.43
CA LYS A 76 0.74 37.83 -1.62
C LYS A 76 1.94 38.79 -1.52
N GLU A 77 2.46 39.09 -0.31
CA GLU A 77 3.34 40.27 -0.13
C GLU A 77 4.81 39.99 0.24
N LEU A 78 5.15 38.86 0.89
CA LEU A 78 6.54 38.49 1.21
C LEU A 78 7.26 37.42 0.34
N PRO A 79 6.66 36.62 -0.56
CA PRO A 79 7.18 35.26 -0.74
C PRO A 79 8.40 35.18 -1.67
N LYS A 80 8.41 35.95 -2.76
CA LYS A 80 9.36 35.76 -3.87
C LYS A 80 10.76 36.34 -3.63
N LYS A 81 10.93 37.30 -2.72
CA LYS A 81 12.23 37.95 -2.44
C LYS A 81 13.04 37.28 -1.33
N VAL A 82 12.42 36.53 -0.43
CA VAL A 82 13.09 36.02 0.79
C VAL A 82 13.55 34.57 0.65
N PHE A 83 12.70 33.67 0.14
CA PHE A 83 12.97 32.21 0.18
C PHE A 83 13.35 31.58 -1.17
N GLY A 84 13.14 32.27 -2.29
CA GLY A 84 13.43 31.75 -3.63
C GLY A 84 12.57 30.53 -4.01
N HIS A 85 12.57 30.18 -5.30
CA HIS A 85 11.55 29.25 -5.84
C HIS A 85 11.62 27.80 -5.30
N GLY A 86 12.74 27.41 -4.69
CA GLY A 86 12.95 26.07 -4.14
C GLY A 86 12.47 25.88 -2.70
N MET A 87 12.62 26.87 -1.82
CA MET A 87 12.22 26.75 -0.41
C MET A 87 10.75 27.13 -0.16
N MET A 88 10.06 27.72 -1.14
CA MET A 88 8.64 28.09 -1.00
C MET A 88 7.75 26.94 -0.52
N ALA A 89 7.89 25.76 -1.13
CA ALA A 89 7.07 24.61 -0.77
C ALA A 89 7.34 24.13 0.68
N GLN A 90 8.59 24.21 1.14
CA GLN A 90 8.98 23.86 2.51
C GLN A 90 8.50 24.90 3.52
N PHE A 91 8.62 26.19 3.20
CA PHE A 91 8.13 27.27 4.05
C PHE A 91 6.59 27.25 4.16
N GLN A 92 5.88 27.03 3.05
CA GLN A 92 4.42 26.96 3.03
C GLN A 92 3.90 25.74 3.81
N ALA A 93 4.54 24.57 3.65
CA ALA A 93 4.24 23.41 4.49
C ALA A 93 4.53 23.68 5.98
N MET A 94 5.65 24.31 6.32
CA MET A 94 6.00 24.66 7.70
C MET A 94 5.02 25.67 8.32
N LYS A 95 4.58 26.67 7.54
CA LYS A 95 3.53 27.62 7.93
C LYS A 95 2.19 26.91 8.16
N GLU A 96 1.80 25.98 7.28
CA GLU A 96 0.56 25.21 7.43
C GLU A 96 0.61 24.25 8.64
N ILE A 97 1.77 23.64 8.94
CA ILE A 97 1.99 22.84 10.16
C ILE A 97 1.77 23.67 11.42
N LEU A 98 2.30 24.90 11.45
CA LEU A 98 2.28 25.76 12.64
C LEU A 98 0.96 26.51 12.86
N LEU A 99 0.15 26.72 11.80
CA LEU A 99 -1.08 27.52 11.87
C LEU A 99 -2.39 26.71 11.82
N ALA A 100 -2.35 25.42 11.47
CA ALA A 100 -3.54 24.57 11.39
C ALA A 100 -3.55 23.49 12.48
N GLY A 101 -3.08 23.86 13.69
CA GLY A 101 -2.81 22.93 14.78
C GLY A 101 -4.04 22.09 15.14
N ASP A 102 -5.16 22.75 15.42
CA ASP A 102 -6.34 22.07 15.95
C ASP A 102 -7.16 21.33 14.87
N THR A 103 -7.26 21.84 13.64
CA THR A 103 -7.92 21.10 12.54
C THR A 103 -7.12 19.85 12.15
N ASN A 104 -5.80 19.96 12.03
CA ASN A 104 -4.95 18.80 11.73
C ASN A 104 -5.03 17.78 12.88
N ARG A 105 -5.06 18.23 14.14
CA ARG A 105 -5.20 17.37 15.31
C ARG A 105 -6.54 16.64 15.36
N LEU A 106 -7.67 17.35 15.20
CA LEU A 106 -9.01 16.76 15.20
C LEU A 106 -9.14 15.67 14.11
N VAL A 107 -8.69 15.99 12.90
CA VAL A 107 -8.74 15.03 11.78
C VAL A 107 -7.78 13.86 12.01
N ALA A 108 -6.57 14.10 12.52
CA ALA A 108 -5.61 13.05 12.88
C ALA A 108 -6.17 12.09 13.94
N GLU A 109 -6.83 12.62 14.98
CA GLU A 109 -7.45 11.84 16.05
C GLU A 109 -8.62 10.99 15.53
N LEU A 110 -9.52 11.58 14.73
CA LEU A 110 -10.68 10.88 14.17
C LEU A 110 -10.33 9.89 13.04
N THR A 111 -9.16 10.01 12.40
CA THR A 111 -8.67 9.08 11.35
C THR A 111 -7.55 8.15 11.82
N PHE A 112 -7.11 8.26 13.07
CA PHE A 112 -5.96 7.52 13.64
C PHE A 112 -4.64 7.69 12.86
N VAL A 113 -4.45 8.86 12.24
CA VAL A 113 -3.25 9.24 11.45
C VAL A 113 -2.32 10.13 12.30
N ARG A 114 -1.01 10.15 12.03
CA ARG A 114 -0.10 11.08 12.70
C ARG A 114 -0.21 12.47 12.11
N ILE A 115 -0.26 13.50 12.96
CA ILE A 115 -0.37 14.92 12.56
C ILE A 115 0.70 15.32 11.53
N ASN A 116 1.92 14.80 11.65
CA ASN A 116 3.02 15.10 10.71
C ASN A 116 2.76 14.58 9.28
N ASP A 117 2.02 13.48 9.12
CA ASP A 117 1.79 12.83 7.83
C ASP A 117 0.73 13.59 7.00
N LEU A 118 -0.15 14.36 7.66
CA LEU A 118 -1.12 15.25 7.01
C LEU A 118 -0.46 16.42 6.27
N ALA A 119 0.70 16.90 6.74
CA ALA A 119 1.36 18.09 6.22
C ALA A 119 2.40 17.84 5.13
N ALA A 120 2.74 16.57 4.84
CA ALA A 120 3.63 16.27 3.72
C ALA A 120 2.91 16.58 2.38
N PRO A 121 3.57 17.28 1.43
CA PRO A 121 2.93 17.65 0.17
C PRO A 121 2.47 16.40 -0.62
N PRO A 122 1.38 16.50 -1.41
CA PRO A 122 0.91 15.39 -2.24
C PRO A 122 1.98 14.97 -3.25
N GLU A 123 2.15 13.66 -3.38
CA GLU A 123 3.10 13.06 -4.34
C GLU A 123 2.60 13.32 -5.78
N LYS A 124 3.51 13.72 -6.68
CA LYS A 124 3.12 14.10 -8.04
C LYS A 124 2.73 12.87 -8.85
N ILE A 125 1.48 12.81 -9.31
CA ILE A 125 0.98 11.74 -10.18
C ILE A 125 1.77 11.75 -11.49
N HIS A 126 2.52 10.69 -11.77
CA HIS A 126 3.28 10.56 -13.01
C HIS A 126 2.34 10.25 -14.19
N PRO A 127 2.44 10.95 -15.34
CA PRO A 127 1.54 10.78 -16.49
C PRO A 127 1.64 9.40 -17.15
N LEU A 128 2.64 8.59 -16.79
CA LEU A 128 2.83 7.24 -17.29
C LEU A 128 1.66 6.29 -16.98
N ILE A 129 0.89 6.57 -15.92
CA ILE A 129 -0.22 5.72 -15.45
C ILE A 129 -1.32 5.55 -16.52
N PHE A 130 -1.57 6.57 -17.35
CA PHE A 130 -2.58 6.50 -18.41
C PHE A 130 -2.20 5.58 -19.58
N ILE A 131 -0.91 5.27 -19.75
CA ILE A 131 -0.38 4.42 -20.83
C ILE A 131 -0.47 2.94 -20.45
N GLU A 132 -0.43 2.63 -19.16
CA GLU A 132 -0.32 1.27 -18.63
C GLU A 132 -1.47 0.33 -19.04
N PRO A 133 -2.75 0.74 -19.06
CA PRO A 133 -3.86 -0.12 -19.52
C PRO A 133 -3.75 -0.48 -21.00
N PHE A 134 -3.35 0.46 -21.86
CA PHE A 134 -3.18 0.23 -23.30
C PHE A 134 -2.05 -0.79 -23.56
N VAL A 135 -0.93 -0.65 -22.85
CA VAL A 135 0.20 -1.59 -22.93
C VAL A 135 -0.17 -2.96 -22.38
N ALA A 136 -1.04 -3.04 -21.37
CA ALA A 136 -1.57 -4.31 -20.86
C ALA A 136 -2.35 -5.08 -21.94
N VAL A 137 -3.26 -4.41 -22.65
CA VAL A 137 -4.03 -5.02 -23.75
C VAL A 137 -3.10 -5.52 -24.87
N LEU A 138 -2.09 -4.74 -25.24
CA LEU A 138 -1.11 -5.14 -26.27
C LEU A 138 -0.30 -6.37 -25.87
N ILE A 139 0.15 -6.46 -24.61
CA ILE A 139 0.91 -7.62 -24.11
C ILE A 139 0.04 -8.87 -24.10
N ILE A 140 -1.23 -8.77 -23.68
CA ILE A 140 -2.17 -9.89 -23.69
C ILE A 140 -2.47 -10.35 -25.12
N ALA A 141 -2.73 -9.42 -26.04
CA ALA A 141 -2.97 -9.74 -27.44
C ALA A 141 -1.75 -10.42 -28.11
N ASN A 142 -0.53 -9.95 -27.81
CA ASN A 142 0.70 -10.57 -28.30
C ASN A 142 0.90 -11.99 -27.72
N GLY A 143 0.58 -12.21 -26.43
CA GLY A 143 0.62 -13.54 -25.81
C GLY A 143 -0.38 -14.52 -26.44
N ILE A 144 -1.61 -14.08 -26.72
CA ILE A 144 -2.63 -14.89 -27.42
C ILE A 144 -2.18 -15.23 -28.84
N MET A 145 -1.61 -14.27 -29.57
CA MET A 145 -1.03 -14.50 -30.90
C MET A 145 0.06 -15.57 -30.88
N ILE A 146 1.02 -15.51 -29.94
CA ILE A 146 2.07 -16.52 -29.78
C ILE A 146 1.47 -17.91 -29.51
N GLY A 147 0.37 -17.97 -28.76
CA GLY A 147 -0.40 -19.21 -28.54
C GLY A 147 -0.90 -19.83 -29.84
N PHE A 148 -1.57 -19.05 -30.69
CA PHE A 148 -2.05 -19.53 -32.01
C PHE A 148 -0.90 -19.85 -32.98
N GLN A 149 0.20 -19.11 -32.97
CA GLN A 149 1.40 -19.43 -33.76
C GLN A 149 2.07 -20.75 -33.35
N THR A 150 1.85 -21.21 -32.11
CA THR A 150 2.42 -22.47 -31.60
C THR A 150 1.54 -23.69 -31.96
N ASP A 151 0.30 -23.48 -32.38
CA ASP A 151 -0.60 -24.55 -32.85
C ASP A 151 -0.24 -24.96 -34.29
N PRO A 152 0.11 -26.24 -34.55
CA PRO A 152 0.41 -26.74 -35.89
C PRO A 152 -0.70 -26.47 -36.92
N SER A 153 -1.95 -26.28 -36.48
CA SER A 153 -3.10 -25.99 -37.34
C SER A 153 -3.05 -24.60 -37.98
N TYR A 154 -2.28 -23.67 -37.41
CA TYR A 154 -2.18 -22.28 -37.85
C TYR A 154 -0.75 -21.80 -38.13
N GLU A 155 0.28 -22.66 -37.95
CA GLU A 155 1.70 -22.30 -38.08
C GLU A 155 2.03 -21.59 -39.42
N ASP A 156 1.52 -22.12 -40.54
CA ASP A 156 1.85 -21.65 -41.90
C ASP A 156 1.06 -20.41 -42.38
N TRP A 157 0.30 -19.72 -41.50
CA TRP A 157 -0.49 -18.56 -41.94
C TRP A 157 0.38 -17.34 -42.24
N SER A 158 0.41 -16.95 -43.52
CA SER A 158 1.19 -15.80 -44.02
C SER A 158 0.82 -14.44 -43.41
N GLY A 159 -0.28 -14.34 -42.66
CA GLY A 159 -0.65 -13.13 -41.91
C GLY A 159 0.23 -12.87 -40.68
N TRP A 160 0.94 -13.88 -40.15
CA TRP A 160 1.71 -13.74 -38.91
C TRP A 160 2.80 -12.68 -38.97
N ILE A 161 3.59 -12.64 -40.04
CA ILE A 161 4.69 -11.68 -40.20
C ILE A 161 4.19 -10.23 -40.16
N TYR A 162 3.02 -9.94 -40.73
CA TYR A 162 2.41 -8.62 -40.70
C TYR A 162 1.98 -8.23 -39.27
N LEU A 163 1.39 -9.17 -38.52
CA LEU A 163 1.04 -8.93 -37.11
C LEU A 163 2.29 -8.73 -36.24
N GLU A 164 3.36 -9.50 -36.45
CA GLU A 164 4.62 -9.31 -35.71
C GLU A 164 5.25 -7.94 -35.98
N VAL A 165 5.24 -7.49 -37.24
CA VAL A 165 5.69 -6.13 -37.62
C VAL A 165 4.81 -5.06 -36.98
N ILE A 166 3.48 -5.21 -36.97
CA ILE A 166 2.56 -4.26 -36.31
C ILE A 166 2.85 -4.19 -34.81
N PHE A 167 2.96 -5.32 -34.11
CA PHE A 167 3.30 -5.35 -32.68
C PHE A 167 4.68 -4.75 -32.41
N ALA A 168 5.69 -5.02 -33.24
CA ALA A 168 7.01 -4.43 -33.11
C ALA A 168 6.97 -2.91 -33.27
N VAL A 169 6.30 -2.37 -34.30
CA VAL A 169 6.15 -0.92 -34.51
C VAL A 169 5.47 -0.25 -33.31
N VAL A 170 4.39 -0.83 -32.80
CA VAL A 170 3.69 -0.30 -31.62
C VAL A 170 4.58 -0.31 -30.38
N LEU A 171 5.37 -1.37 -30.16
CA LEU A 171 6.34 -1.45 -29.06
C LEU A 171 7.52 -0.47 -29.21
N ILE A 172 7.96 -0.15 -30.43
CA ILE A 172 8.96 0.90 -30.67
C ILE A 172 8.38 2.27 -30.27
N ILE A 173 7.17 2.59 -30.74
CA ILE A 173 6.50 3.86 -30.42
C ILE A 173 6.30 4.01 -28.90
N GLU A 174 5.85 2.94 -28.24
CA GLU A 174 5.67 2.85 -26.79
C GLU A 174 6.98 3.11 -26.02
N CYS A 175 8.08 2.46 -26.42
CA CYS A 175 9.40 2.66 -25.85
C CYS A 175 9.89 4.10 -26.04
N CYS A 176 9.79 4.66 -27.26
CA CYS A 176 10.15 6.04 -27.56
C CYS A 176 9.36 7.05 -26.72
N PHE A 177 8.05 6.84 -26.56
CA PHE A 177 7.18 7.71 -25.78
C PHE A 177 7.52 7.66 -24.28
N ARG A 178 7.84 6.49 -23.72
CA ARG A 178 8.35 6.38 -22.34
C ARG A 178 9.69 7.08 -22.12
N VAL A 179 10.62 6.99 -23.08
CA VAL A 179 11.92 7.69 -23.01
C VAL A 179 11.72 9.20 -23.04
N HIS A 180 10.79 9.69 -23.87
CA HIS A 180 10.45 11.11 -23.96
C HIS A 180 9.81 11.64 -22.66
N LEU A 181 8.79 10.95 -22.13
CA LEU A 181 8.08 11.38 -20.91
C LEU A 181 8.92 11.25 -19.63
N SER A 182 9.74 10.21 -19.53
CA SER A 182 10.61 10.00 -18.35
C SER A 182 11.85 10.89 -18.40
N GLY A 183 12.33 11.24 -19.59
CA GLY A 183 13.64 11.81 -19.83
C GLY A 183 14.76 10.76 -19.74
N ILE A 184 15.76 10.87 -20.61
CA ILE A 184 16.82 9.85 -20.82
C ILE A 184 17.50 9.42 -19.51
N LYS A 185 17.87 10.37 -18.65
CA LYS A 185 18.56 10.06 -17.37
C LYS A 185 17.69 9.24 -16.41
N ASN A 186 16.41 9.57 -16.29
CA ASN A 186 15.50 8.85 -15.39
C ASN A 186 15.06 7.50 -16.00
N TYR A 187 15.02 7.38 -17.33
CA TYR A 187 14.74 6.11 -18.00
C TYR A 187 15.84 5.07 -17.75
N PHE A 188 17.12 5.45 -17.87
CA PHE A 188 18.24 4.51 -17.72
C PHE A 188 18.82 4.41 -16.30
N CYS A 189 18.60 5.40 -15.41
CA CYS A 189 19.16 5.42 -14.05
C CYS A 189 18.14 5.80 -12.96
N GLY A 190 16.84 5.85 -13.27
CA GLY A 190 15.77 6.02 -12.27
C GLY A 190 15.37 4.71 -11.60
N THR A 191 14.38 4.77 -10.72
CA THR A 191 13.92 3.63 -9.90
C THR A 191 13.53 2.39 -10.71
N ASP A 192 12.94 2.58 -11.89
CA ASP A 192 12.46 1.50 -12.78
C ASP A 192 13.51 1.03 -13.83
N TRP A 193 14.78 1.42 -13.70
CA TRP A 193 15.81 1.17 -14.73
C TRP A 193 15.89 -0.30 -15.20
N ALA A 194 15.84 -1.26 -14.29
CA ALA A 194 15.95 -2.68 -14.62
C ALA A 194 14.81 -3.17 -15.53
N TRP A 195 13.60 -2.67 -15.30
CA TRP A 195 12.44 -2.97 -16.16
C TRP A 195 12.52 -2.27 -17.51
N ASN A 196 13.06 -1.04 -17.56
CA ASN A 196 13.27 -0.33 -18.82
C ASN A 196 14.33 -1.04 -19.70
N TYR A 197 15.41 -1.54 -19.10
CA TYR A 197 16.39 -2.39 -19.80
C TYR A 197 15.79 -3.72 -20.25
N PHE A 198 14.90 -4.32 -19.46
CA PHE A 198 14.17 -5.53 -19.84
C PHE A 198 13.23 -5.30 -21.03
N ASP A 199 12.44 -4.22 -21.01
CA ASP A 199 11.57 -3.82 -22.11
C ASP A 199 12.38 -3.57 -23.41
N LEU A 200 13.54 -2.93 -23.30
CA LEU A 200 14.49 -2.70 -24.40
C LEU A 200 15.11 -4.01 -24.93
N PHE A 201 15.53 -4.91 -24.05
CA PHE A 201 16.05 -6.23 -24.43
C PHE A 201 15.01 -7.02 -25.23
N LEU A 202 13.75 -7.01 -24.80
CA LEU A 202 12.65 -7.69 -25.49
C LEU A 202 12.26 -7.04 -26.82
N LEU A 203 12.44 -5.72 -26.94
CA LEU A 203 12.31 -5.04 -28.21
C LEU A 203 13.41 -5.48 -29.18
N LEU A 204 14.66 -5.58 -28.71
CA LEU A 204 15.80 -6.04 -29.52
C LEU A 204 15.64 -7.50 -29.96
N THR A 205 15.23 -8.41 -29.06
CA THR A 205 14.94 -9.81 -29.46
C THR A 205 13.72 -9.91 -30.38
N GLY A 206 12.77 -8.98 -30.27
CA GLY A 206 11.71 -8.73 -31.25
C GLY A 206 12.27 -8.47 -32.65
N MET A 207 13.11 -7.45 -32.77
CA MET A 207 13.71 -7.04 -34.05
C MET A 207 14.60 -8.12 -34.66
N THR A 208 15.44 -8.81 -33.87
CA THR A 208 16.33 -9.86 -34.40
C THR A 208 15.56 -11.04 -34.98
N ASP A 209 14.41 -11.39 -34.40
CA ASP A 209 13.59 -12.52 -34.84
C ASP A 209 12.87 -12.21 -36.17
N ILE A 210 12.31 -11.00 -36.32
CA ILE A 210 11.78 -10.53 -37.61
C ILE A 210 12.87 -10.50 -38.68
N VAL A 211 14.07 -10.00 -38.36
CA VAL A 211 15.21 -9.96 -39.29
C VAL A 211 15.64 -11.37 -39.70
N VAL A 212 15.69 -12.33 -38.77
CA VAL A 212 15.99 -13.74 -39.09
C VAL A 212 14.90 -14.35 -39.97
N GLU A 213 13.62 -14.14 -39.67
CA GLU A 213 12.52 -14.69 -40.47
C GLU A 213 12.55 -14.18 -41.93
N VAL A 214 12.79 -12.87 -42.13
CA VAL A 214 12.94 -12.28 -43.48
C VAL A 214 14.23 -12.76 -44.18
N ALA A 215 15.34 -12.87 -43.46
CA ALA A 215 16.60 -13.36 -44.03
C ALA A 215 16.49 -14.82 -44.51
N VAL A 216 15.77 -15.67 -43.78
CA VAL A 216 15.53 -17.08 -44.12
C VAL A 216 14.64 -17.21 -45.37
N GLN A 217 13.67 -16.32 -45.57
CA GLN A 217 12.89 -16.27 -46.82
C GLN A 217 13.72 -15.89 -48.05
N THR A 218 14.85 -15.18 -47.86
CA THR A 218 15.73 -14.73 -48.96
C THR A 218 16.96 -15.62 -49.18
N GLN A 219 17.39 -16.40 -48.20
CA GLN A 219 18.49 -17.36 -48.32
C GLN A 219 18.18 -18.67 -47.57
N SER A 220 17.88 -19.73 -48.34
CA SER A 220 17.54 -21.07 -47.82
C SER A 220 18.70 -21.81 -47.14
N ASP A 221 19.94 -21.45 -47.45
CA ASP A 221 21.08 -22.38 -47.29
C ASP A 221 21.96 -22.12 -46.06
N PHE A 222 21.76 -21.02 -45.32
CA PHE A 222 22.69 -20.58 -44.26
C PHE A 222 22.24 -20.85 -42.81
N PHE A 223 20.95 -21.07 -42.53
CA PHE A 223 20.44 -21.29 -41.17
C PHE A 223 19.83 -22.68 -41.01
N GLY A 224 20.53 -23.56 -40.28
CA GLY A 224 20.03 -24.91 -40.00
C GLY A 224 18.75 -24.90 -39.14
N ALA A 225 17.86 -25.89 -39.37
CA ALA A 225 16.55 -26.00 -38.73
C ALA A 225 16.55 -25.98 -37.17
N SER A 226 17.68 -26.26 -36.53
CA SER A 226 17.82 -26.11 -35.06
C SER A 226 17.96 -24.64 -34.62
N LEU A 227 18.57 -23.76 -35.42
CA LEU A 227 18.63 -22.33 -35.13
C LEU A 227 17.26 -21.69 -35.31
N LEU A 228 16.51 -22.06 -36.36
CA LEU A 228 15.14 -21.58 -36.58
C LEU A 228 14.21 -21.95 -35.41
N ARG A 229 14.31 -23.19 -34.91
CA ARG A 229 13.59 -23.61 -33.70
C ARG A 229 13.98 -22.79 -32.47
N PHE A 230 15.26 -22.47 -32.29
CA PHE A 230 15.72 -21.63 -31.18
C PHE A 230 15.24 -20.17 -31.30
N CYS A 231 15.26 -19.58 -32.49
CA CYS A 231 14.70 -18.25 -32.74
C CYS A 231 13.20 -18.19 -32.41
N ARG A 232 12.41 -19.18 -32.87
CA ARG A 232 10.98 -19.28 -32.51
C ARG A 232 10.76 -19.35 -30.99
N LEU A 233 11.59 -20.08 -30.24
CA LEU A 233 11.51 -20.12 -28.78
C LEU A 233 11.81 -18.76 -28.11
N ILE A 234 12.56 -17.86 -28.75
CA ILE A 234 12.81 -16.51 -28.21
C ILE A 234 11.50 -15.68 -28.13
N ARG A 235 10.50 -16.00 -28.96
CA ARG A 235 9.16 -15.37 -28.93
C ARG A 235 8.48 -15.60 -27.58
N LEU A 236 8.64 -16.78 -26.98
CA LEU A 236 8.06 -17.10 -25.66
C LEU A 236 8.61 -16.19 -24.54
N VAL A 237 9.84 -15.67 -24.67
CA VAL A 237 10.41 -14.71 -23.71
C VAL A 237 9.59 -13.39 -23.68
N ARG A 238 8.88 -13.04 -24.77
CA ARG A 238 7.98 -11.88 -24.82
C ARG A 238 6.77 -12.04 -23.87
N VAL A 239 6.32 -13.25 -23.58
CA VAL A 239 5.25 -13.52 -22.60
C VAL A 239 5.63 -12.99 -21.20
N VAL A 240 6.92 -12.97 -20.87
CA VAL A 240 7.44 -12.43 -19.61
C VAL A 240 7.18 -10.90 -19.48
N LYS A 241 6.81 -10.18 -20.56
CA LYS A 241 6.27 -8.81 -20.44
C LYS A 241 5.03 -8.73 -19.54
N VAL A 242 4.27 -9.81 -19.35
CA VAL A 242 3.10 -9.81 -18.45
C VAL A 242 3.48 -9.42 -17.01
N PHE A 243 4.71 -9.74 -16.56
CA PHE A 243 5.19 -9.36 -15.23
C PHE A 243 5.43 -7.86 -15.07
N ARG A 244 5.56 -7.10 -16.17
CA ARG A 244 5.68 -5.63 -16.18
C ARG A 244 4.40 -4.94 -15.71
N LEU A 245 3.24 -5.58 -15.91
CA LEU A 245 1.94 -5.03 -15.57
C LEU A 245 1.80 -4.80 -14.06
N LYS A 246 1.38 -3.59 -13.67
CA LYS A 246 1.14 -3.25 -12.26
C LYS A 246 -0.07 -3.95 -11.64
N TYR A 247 -0.92 -4.59 -12.44
CA TYR A 247 -1.97 -5.48 -11.95
C TYR A 247 -1.41 -6.81 -11.45
N MET A 248 -0.29 -7.30 -12.02
CA MET A 248 0.36 -8.55 -11.62
C MET A 248 1.34 -8.36 -10.44
N LYS A 249 1.01 -7.46 -9.49
CA LYS A 249 1.83 -7.18 -8.30
C LYS A 249 2.03 -8.42 -7.43
N GLU A 250 0.95 -9.13 -7.12
CA GLU A 250 0.98 -10.34 -6.28
C GLU A 250 1.87 -11.42 -6.89
N LEU A 251 1.64 -11.75 -8.17
CA LEU A 251 2.47 -12.71 -8.89
C LEU A 251 3.95 -12.28 -8.95
N ARG A 252 4.24 -10.98 -9.15
CA ARG A 252 5.60 -10.43 -9.10
C ARG A 252 6.22 -10.55 -7.71
N LEU A 253 5.46 -10.30 -6.65
CA LEU A 253 5.92 -10.47 -5.26
C LEU A 253 6.21 -11.94 -4.95
N MET A 254 5.36 -12.88 -5.40
CA MET A 254 5.60 -14.32 -5.26
C MET A 254 6.87 -14.75 -6.01
N VAL A 255 7.07 -14.31 -7.26
CA VAL A 255 8.29 -14.62 -8.03
C VAL A 255 9.52 -13.97 -7.38
N LYS A 256 9.43 -12.74 -6.88
CA LYS A 256 10.52 -12.09 -6.12
C LYS A 256 10.85 -12.86 -4.83
N GLY A 257 9.84 -13.38 -4.13
CA GLY A 257 10.01 -14.27 -2.97
C GLY A 257 10.70 -15.59 -3.31
N LEU A 258 10.29 -16.23 -4.42
CA LEU A 258 10.94 -17.44 -4.95
C LEU A 258 12.41 -17.18 -5.31
N VAL A 259 12.70 -16.07 -6.00
CA VAL A 259 14.08 -15.67 -6.36
C VAL A 259 14.90 -15.33 -5.12
N GLY A 260 14.32 -14.67 -4.11
CA GLY A 260 14.95 -14.44 -2.81
C GLY A 260 15.29 -15.74 -2.07
N GLY A 261 14.40 -16.73 -2.15
CA GLY A 261 14.61 -18.09 -1.66
C GLY A 261 15.46 -19.00 -2.56
N PHE A 262 15.90 -18.54 -3.74
CA PHE A 262 16.59 -19.39 -4.70
C PHE A 262 17.90 -19.96 -4.14
N ARG A 263 18.65 -19.17 -3.35
CA ARG A 263 19.88 -19.64 -2.71
C ARG A 263 19.64 -20.82 -1.75
N THR A 264 18.59 -20.77 -0.95
CA THR A 264 18.28 -21.84 0.01
C THR A 264 17.71 -23.07 -0.69
N LEU A 265 16.79 -22.89 -1.65
CA LEU A 265 16.30 -24.00 -2.49
C LEU A 265 17.44 -24.69 -3.25
N PHE A 266 18.33 -23.92 -3.88
CA PHE A 266 19.48 -24.46 -4.61
C PHE A 266 20.39 -25.30 -3.71
N LEU A 267 20.66 -24.86 -2.48
CA LEU A 267 21.46 -25.62 -1.51
C LEU A 267 20.75 -26.93 -1.08
N SER A 268 19.43 -26.90 -0.86
CA SER A 268 18.67 -28.10 -0.53
C SER A 268 18.61 -29.09 -1.70
N PHE A 269 18.45 -28.62 -2.94
CA PHE A 269 18.54 -29.47 -4.14
C PHE A 269 19.96 -29.99 -4.38
N ALA A 270 21.01 -29.21 -4.10
CA ALA A 270 22.40 -29.66 -4.19
C ALA A 270 22.70 -30.78 -3.18
N LEU A 271 22.13 -30.72 -1.97
CA LEU A 271 22.22 -31.79 -0.98
C LEU A 271 21.52 -33.07 -1.44
N LEU A 272 20.30 -32.96 -2.00
CA LEU A 272 19.61 -34.09 -2.62
C LEU A 272 20.44 -34.70 -3.77
N PHE A 273 20.96 -33.85 -4.67
CA PHE A 273 21.78 -34.27 -5.80
C PHE A 273 23.05 -34.99 -5.33
N ALA A 274 23.74 -34.49 -4.30
CA ALA A 274 24.93 -35.14 -3.75
C ALA A 274 24.63 -36.54 -3.17
N VAL A 275 23.52 -36.68 -2.44
CA VAL A 275 23.11 -37.98 -1.88
C VAL A 275 22.67 -38.95 -2.98
N LEU A 276 21.87 -38.49 -3.95
CA LEU A 276 21.48 -39.29 -5.11
C LEU A 276 22.70 -39.70 -5.95
N TYR A 277 23.69 -38.82 -6.12
CA TYR A 277 24.94 -39.13 -6.83
C TYR A 277 25.72 -40.26 -6.13
N VAL A 278 25.81 -40.25 -4.80
CA VAL A 278 26.46 -41.33 -4.04
C VAL A 278 25.69 -42.65 -4.21
N ILE A 279 24.37 -42.66 -4.01
CA ILE A 279 23.53 -43.86 -4.16
C ILE A 279 23.59 -44.40 -5.61
N ALA A 280 23.50 -43.51 -6.59
CA ALA A 280 23.61 -43.83 -8.02
C ALA A 280 24.99 -44.36 -8.39
N GLY A 281 26.06 -43.80 -7.81
CA GLY A 281 27.43 -44.28 -7.97
C GLY A 281 27.57 -45.73 -7.49
N PHE A 282 27.10 -46.03 -6.27
CA PHE A 282 27.04 -47.40 -5.75
C PHE A 282 26.22 -48.32 -6.66
N ALA A 283 25.00 -47.93 -7.02
CA ALA A 283 24.12 -48.74 -7.88
C ALA A 283 24.72 -49.00 -9.28
N THR A 284 25.43 -48.03 -9.87
CA THR A 284 26.15 -48.22 -11.15
C THR A 284 27.27 -49.25 -11.01
N MET A 285 27.97 -49.27 -9.87
CA MET A 285 29.09 -50.18 -9.62
C MET A 285 28.65 -51.59 -9.24
N THR A 286 27.54 -51.74 -8.52
CA THR A 286 27.05 -53.04 -8.03
C THR A 286 26.02 -53.69 -8.96
N ILE A 287 24.98 -52.95 -9.36
CA ILE A 287 23.84 -53.44 -10.14
C ILE A 287 24.10 -53.25 -11.64
N GLY A 288 24.56 -52.06 -12.04
CA GLY A 288 24.74 -51.67 -13.45
C GLY A 288 25.77 -52.49 -14.25
N ARG A 289 26.56 -53.32 -13.57
CA ARG A 289 27.56 -54.23 -14.17
C ARG A 289 27.12 -55.70 -14.18
N ASP A 290 26.01 -56.03 -13.53
CA ASP A 290 25.50 -57.39 -13.48
C ASP A 290 24.74 -57.74 -14.78
N LYS A 291 25.14 -58.83 -15.43
CA LYS A 291 24.51 -59.29 -16.68
C LYS A 291 23.11 -59.85 -16.44
N LEU A 292 22.87 -60.45 -15.26
CA LEU A 292 21.55 -61.00 -14.90
C LEU A 292 20.50 -59.89 -14.85
N VAL A 293 20.87 -58.71 -14.33
CA VAL A 293 19.96 -57.55 -14.26
C VAL A 293 19.65 -56.98 -15.65
N ALA A 294 20.59 -57.04 -16.59
CA ALA A 294 20.34 -56.64 -17.97
C ALA A 294 19.35 -57.58 -18.69
N GLU A 295 19.39 -58.89 -18.40
CA GLU A 295 18.49 -59.88 -18.99
C GLU A 295 17.04 -59.78 -18.45
N MET A 296 16.85 -59.30 -17.21
CA MET A 296 15.53 -59.08 -16.59
C MET A 296 14.79 -57.82 -17.09
N GLY A 297 15.19 -57.24 -18.22
CA GLY A 297 14.49 -56.10 -18.83
C GLY A 297 14.76 -54.73 -18.20
N LEU A 298 15.80 -54.60 -17.36
CA LEU A 298 16.27 -53.32 -16.84
C LEU A 298 17.27 -52.62 -17.79
N THR A 299 17.26 -52.97 -19.08
CA THR A 299 18.13 -52.36 -20.10
C THR A 299 17.97 -50.84 -20.14
N GLY A 300 19.07 -50.11 -19.96
CA GLY A 300 19.10 -48.64 -19.85
C GLY A 300 19.12 -48.14 -18.40
N HIS A 301 18.56 -48.87 -17.44
CA HIS A 301 18.63 -48.54 -16.02
C HIS A 301 20.02 -48.88 -15.44
N PHE A 302 20.47 -48.08 -14.49
CA PHE A 302 21.74 -48.22 -13.76
C PHE A 302 23.05 -48.32 -14.57
N GLN A 303 23.02 -48.19 -15.91
CA GLN A 303 24.20 -48.40 -16.78
C GLN A 303 25.30 -47.35 -16.63
N ASN A 304 24.93 -46.09 -16.34
CA ASN A 304 25.83 -44.97 -16.16
C ASN A 304 25.30 -44.05 -15.06
N ILE A 305 26.17 -43.26 -14.43
CA ILE A 305 25.80 -42.45 -13.25
C ILE A 305 24.57 -41.55 -13.51
N PRO A 306 24.43 -40.84 -14.65
CA PRO A 306 23.21 -40.07 -14.94
C PRO A 306 21.93 -40.93 -14.99
N SER A 307 21.94 -42.10 -15.65
CA SER A 307 20.78 -42.99 -15.71
C SER A 307 20.47 -43.64 -14.35
N SER A 308 21.51 -44.02 -13.61
CA SER A 308 21.39 -44.51 -12.23
C SER A 308 20.76 -43.47 -11.32
N MET A 309 21.16 -42.20 -11.46
CA MET A 309 20.64 -41.07 -10.68
C MET A 309 19.19 -40.75 -11.06
N PHE A 310 18.84 -40.79 -12.35
CA PHE A 310 17.46 -40.63 -12.81
C PHE A 310 16.56 -41.79 -12.31
N THR A 311 17.05 -43.03 -12.37
CA THR A 311 16.32 -44.21 -11.87
C THR A 311 16.15 -44.16 -10.34
N ALA A 312 17.19 -43.77 -9.60
CA ALA A 312 17.11 -43.56 -8.15
C ALA A 312 16.12 -42.44 -7.79
N PHE A 313 16.18 -41.29 -8.47
CA PHE A 313 15.23 -40.19 -8.30
C PHE A 313 13.78 -40.63 -8.53
N ARG A 314 13.51 -41.37 -9.63
CA ARG A 314 12.18 -41.94 -9.90
C ARG A 314 11.72 -42.87 -8.77
N CYS A 315 12.57 -43.81 -8.34
CA CYS A 315 12.22 -44.74 -7.27
C CYS A 315 11.94 -44.05 -5.92
N PHE A 316 12.75 -43.09 -5.49
CA PHE A 316 12.52 -42.36 -4.23
C PHE A 316 11.36 -41.37 -4.29
N SER A 317 10.98 -40.92 -5.48
CA SER A 317 9.76 -40.12 -5.72
C SER A 317 8.47 -40.96 -5.83
N GLY A 318 8.57 -42.30 -5.76
CA GLY A 318 7.43 -43.22 -5.81
C GLY A 318 7.21 -43.92 -7.15
N GLU A 319 7.92 -43.54 -8.21
CA GLU A 319 7.78 -44.11 -9.56
C GLU A 319 8.83 -45.20 -9.87
N CYS A 320 8.84 -46.29 -9.10
CA CYS A 320 9.88 -47.32 -9.19
C CYS A 320 9.57 -48.48 -10.17
N PHE A 321 9.17 -48.19 -11.41
CA PHE A 321 8.77 -49.20 -12.41
C PHE A 321 9.68 -49.26 -13.63
N ALA A 322 9.97 -50.49 -14.09
CA ALA A 322 10.69 -50.79 -15.32
C ALA A 322 9.77 -50.67 -16.55
N ALA A 323 10.34 -50.71 -17.75
CA ALA A 323 9.56 -50.68 -19.01
C ALA A 323 8.58 -51.86 -19.17
N SER A 324 8.81 -52.96 -18.46
CA SER A 324 7.93 -54.13 -18.37
C SER A 324 6.73 -53.93 -17.42
N GLY A 325 6.62 -52.80 -16.73
CA GLY A 325 5.61 -52.53 -15.71
C GLY A 325 5.88 -53.17 -14.35
N LEU A 326 6.91 -54.03 -14.23
CA LEU A 326 7.34 -54.62 -12.96
C LEU A 326 8.05 -53.58 -12.07
N PRO A 327 7.84 -53.62 -10.74
CA PRO A 327 8.54 -52.76 -9.81
C PRO A 327 10.02 -53.14 -9.70
N ILE A 328 10.90 -52.18 -9.96
CA ILE A 328 12.36 -52.34 -9.99
C ILE A 328 12.88 -52.91 -8.66
N ALA A 329 12.32 -52.46 -7.53
CA ALA A 329 12.71 -52.94 -6.20
C ALA A 329 12.49 -54.46 -6.01
N ALA A 330 11.42 -55.03 -6.56
CA ALA A 330 11.14 -56.46 -6.44
C ALA A 330 12.06 -57.31 -7.33
N VAL A 331 12.37 -56.82 -8.54
CA VAL A 331 13.31 -57.50 -9.46
C VAL A 331 14.73 -57.55 -8.85
N LEU A 332 15.15 -56.48 -8.17
CA LEU A 332 16.45 -56.45 -7.48
C LEU A 332 16.43 -57.19 -6.13
N GLU A 333 15.28 -57.33 -5.49
CA GLU A 333 15.11 -58.22 -4.32
C GLU A 333 15.32 -59.69 -4.71
N GLU A 334 14.80 -60.12 -5.86
CA GLU A 334 15.00 -61.49 -6.35
C GLU A 334 16.47 -61.79 -6.69
N SER A 335 17.23 -60.83 -7.24
CA SER A 335 18.63 -61.04 -7.63
C SER A 335 19.67 -60.80 -6.52
N HIS A 336 19.45 -59.84 -5.62
CA HIS A 336 20.41 -59.44 -4.59
C HIS A 336 19.95 -59.73 -3.15
N GLY A 337 18.69 -60.14 -2.97
CA GLY A 337 18.15 -60.59 -1.69
C GLY A 337 18.10 -59.53 -0.58
N LEU A 338 18.00 -60.03 0.65
CA LEU A 338 17.79 -59.24 1.87
C LEU A 338 18.80 -58.08 2.08
N PRO A 339 20.11 -58.19 1.78
CA PRO A 339 21.05 -57.07 1.91
C PRO A 339 20.69 -55.86 1.03
N PHE A 340 20.18 -56.10 -0.19
CA PHE A 340 19.70 -55.03 -1.05
C PHE A 340 18.44 -54.38 -0.48
N VAL A 341 17.46 -55.19 -0.02
CA VAL A 341 16.21 -54.68 0.57
C VAL A 341 16.48 -53.78 1.77
N LEU A 342 17.37 -54.19 2.69
CA LEU A 342 17.77 -53.35 3.83
C LEU A 342 18.43 -52.04 3.39
N GLY A 343 19.36 -52.10 2.43
CA GLY A 343 20.01 -50.91 1.87
C GLY A 343 19.01 -49.96 1.20
N TYR A 344 18.06 -50.51 0.42
CA TYR A 344 17.00 -49.77 -0.24
C TYR A 344 16.08 -49.08 0.76
N VAL A 345 15.61 -49.78 1.80
CA VAL A 345 14.75 -49.21 2.84
C VAL A 345 15.47 -48.08 3.60
N VAL A 346 16.74 -48.25 3.97
CA VAL A 346 17.52 -47.18 4.64
C VAL A 346 17.68 -45.97 3.73
N CYS A 347 18.01 -46.17 2.44
CA CYS A 347 18.12 -45.07 1.47
C CYS A 347 16.77 -44.37 1.24
N TYR A 348 15.68 -45.13 1.16
CA TYR A 348 14.32 -44.60 0.99
C TYR A 348 13.89 -43.76 2.21
N MET A 349 14.15 -44.23 3.43
CA MET A 349 13.88 -43.45 4.65
C MET A 349 14.71 -42.16 4.67
N LEU A 350 15.99 -42.22 4.30
CA LEU A 350 16.88 -41.07 4.27
C LEU A 350 16.48 -40.02 3.20
N VAL A 351 16.19 -40.45 1.97
CA VAL A 351 15.84 -39.53 0.88
C VAL A 351 14.39 -39.06 0.99
N SER A 352 13.43 -39.98 1.10
CA SER A 352 12.00 -39.68 1.00
C SER A 352 11.40 -39.17 2.31
N LEU A 353 11.79 -39.70 3.48
CA LEU A 353 11.34 -39.15 4.77
C LEU A 353 12.28 -38.10 5.36
N GLY A 354 13.56 -38.12 5.00
CA GLY A 354 14.54 -37.10 5.43
C GLY A 354 14.59 -35.92 4.46
N ILE A 355 15.31 -36.08 3.34
CA ILE A 355 15.71 -34.97 2.47
C ILE A 355 14.51 -34.26 1.83
N TYR A 356 13.50 -34.97 1.32
CA TYR A 356 12.32 -34.32 0.76
C TYR A 356 11.53 -33.52 1.80
N ASN A 357 11.42 -34.01 3.05
CA ASN A 357 10.78 -33.25 4.12
C ASN A 357 11.59 -32.03 4.54
N VAL A 358 12.93 -32.08 4.48
CA VAL A 358 13.79 -30.90 4.67
C VAL A 358 13.59 -29.89 3.53
N ILE A 359 13.52 -30.32 2.27
CA ILE A 359 13.22 -29.45 1.12
C ILE A 359 11.84 -28.81 1.28
N LEU A 360 10.82 -29.58 1.67
CA LEU A 360 9.47 -29.09 1.92
C LEU A 360 9.44 -28.06 3.06
N ALA A 361 10.13 -28.32 4.18
CA ALA A 361 10.23 -27.37 5.29
C ALA A 361 10.91 -26.05 4.88
N VAL A 362 12.00 -26.12 4.10
CA VAL A 362 12.67 -24.92 3.55
C VAL A 362 11.75 -24.17 2.57
N TYR A 363 11.01 -24.88 1.73
CA TYR A 363 10.02 -24.27 0.83
C TYR A 363 8.91 -23.54 1.60
N VAL A 364 8.37 -24.17 2.66
CA VAL A 364 7.36 -23.55 3.54
C VAL A 364 7.91 -22.31 4.24
N ASP A 365 9.14 -22.31 4.76
CA ASP A 365 9.75 -21.12 5.36
C ASP A 365 9.88 -19.96 4.35
N ILE A 366 10.26 -20.25 3.10
CA ILE A 366 10.32 -19.23 2.02
C ILE A 366 8.92 -18.67 1.72
N THR A 367 7.89 -19.51 1.59
CA THR A 367 6.53 -19.04 1.29
C THR A 367 5.92 -18.27 2.46
N MET A 368 6.17 -18.68 3.71
CA MET A 368 5.74 -17.93 4.90
C MET A 368 6.40 -16.55 5.00
N ARG A 369 7.70 -16.44 4.67
CA ARG A 369 8.40 -15.14 4.61
C ARG A 369 7.83 -14.24 3.53
N ALA A 370 7.56 -14.78 2.34
CA ALA A 370 6.96 -14.03 1.23
C ALA A 370 5.53 -13.57 1.54
N ALA A 371 4.72 -14.41 2.19
CA ALA A 371 3.39 -14.03 2.68
C ALA A 371 3.47 -12.87 3.68
N LYS A 372 4.41 -12.92 4.63
CA LYS A 372 4.62 -11.85 5.61
C LYS A 372 5.13 -10.54 4.99
N GLU A 373 5.96 -10.58 3.94
CA GLU A 373 6.33 -9.37 3.16
C GLU A 373 5.09 -8.80 2.46
N SER A 374 4.20 -9.65 1.92
CA SER A 374 2.95 -9.21 1.29
C SER A 374 1.99 -8.56 2.29
N GLU A 375 1.80 -9.13 3.48
CA GLU A 375 0.99 -8.54 4.55
C GLU A 375 1.52 -7.15 4.97
N ALA A 376 2.85 -7.00 5.09
CA ALA A 376 3.48 -5.72 5.40
C ALA A 376 3.24 -4.67 4.31
N VAL A 377 3.29 -5.06 3.03
CA VAL A 377 2.98 -4.16 1.90
C VAL A 377 1.50 -3.77 1.88
N THR A 378 0.58 -4.68 2.18
CA THR A 378 -0.86 -4.36 2.29
C THR A 378 -1.13 -3.43 3.48
N ALA A 379 -0.46 -3.62 4.62
CA ALA A 379 -0.54 -2.72 5.76
C ALA A 379 -0.02 -1.30 5.45
N GLU A 380 1.05 -1.18 4.65
CA GLU A 380 1.55 0.12 4.16
C GLU A 380 0.57 0.80 3.17
N GLN A 381 -0.15 0.02 2.35
CA GLN A 381 -1.19 0.57 1.48
C GLN A 381 -2.35 1.14 2.30
N HIS A 382 -2.83 0.43 3.32
CA HIS A 382 -3.86 0.94 4.21
C HIS A 382 -3.43 2.20 4.97
N SER A 383 -2.18 2.29 5.45
CA SER A 383 -1.74 3.52 6.13
C SER A 383 -1.64 4.73 5.18
N ARG A 384 -1.20 4.53 3.94
CA ARG A 384 -1.23 5.55 2.88
C ARG A 384 -2.66 5.99 2.53
N GLU A 385 -3.59 5.04 2.50
CA GLU A 385 -5.02 5.31 2.26
C GLU A 385 -5.61 6.16 3.39
N SER A 386 -5.39 5.80 4.66
CA SER A 386 -5.79 6.59 5.83
C SER A 386 -5.26 8.02 5.78
N ILE A 387 -4.00 8.22 5.38
CA ILE A 387 -3.42 9.57 5.20
C ILE A 387 -4.14 10.35 4.09
N ARG A 388 -4.49 9.72 2.96
CA ARG A 388 -5.25 10.37 1.88
C ARG A 388 -6.63 10.80 2.37
N ILE A 389 -7.37 9.89 3.00
CA ILE A 389 -8.70 10.13 3.59
C ILE A 389 -8.64 11.32 4.55
N ALA A 390 -7.67 11.33 5.46
CA ALA A 390 -7.47 12.41 6.41
C ALA A 390 -7.23 13.76 5.71
N ARG A 391 -6.42 13.82 4.66
CA ARG A 391 -6.21 15.05 3.87
C ARG A 391 -7.49 15.50 3.16
N THR A 392 -8.21 14.59 2.48
CA THR A 392 -9.46 14.93 1.78
C THR A 392 -10.53 15.45 2.74
N THR A 393 -10.72 14.79 3.89
CA THR A 393 -11.61 15.24 4.98
C THR A 393 -11.20 16.62 5.51
N ARG A 394 -9.90 16.89 5.67
CA ARG A 394 -9.41 18.21 6.10
C ARG A 394 -9.71 19.31 5.08
N GLU A 395 -9.48 19.09 3.79
CA GLU A 395 -9.80 20.08 2.76
C GLU A 395 -11.32 20.31 2.64
N LEU A 396 -12.13 19.27 2.85
CA LEU A 396 -13.58 19.37 2.93
C LEU A 396 -14.03 20.21 4.14
N LEU A 397 -13.44 20.00 5.33
CA LEU A 397 -13.70 20.86 6.50
C LEU A 397 -13.32 22.32 6.27
N LYS A 398 -12.19 22.60 5.61
CA LYS A 398 -11.79 23.97 5.25
C LYS A 398 -12.86 24.65 4.39
N LYS A 399 -13.49 23.93 3.46
CA LYS A 399 -14.60 24.44 2.64
C LYS A 399 -15.86 24.75 3.47
N PHE A 400 -16.29 23.84 4.34
CA PHE A 400 -17.45 24.08 5.23
C PHE A 400 -17.21 25.25 6.18
N ALA A 401 -16.03 25.34 6.80
CA ALA A 401 -15.68 26.43 7.71
C ALA A 401 -15.60 27.80 7.00
N ALA A 402 -15.05 27.86 5.78
CA ALA A 402 -15.02 29.09 4.99
C ALA A 402 -16.43 29.57 4.62
N ALA A 403 -17.33 28.65 4.25
CA ALA A 403 -18.72 28.99 3.95
C ALA A 403 -19.49 29.44 5.20
N TYR A 404 -19.26 28.81 6.36
CA TYR A 404 -19.88 29.21 7.64
C TYR A 404 -19.56 30.67 8.00
N ARG A 405 -18.29 31.11 7.85
CA ARG A 405 -17.90 32.51 8.08
C ARG A 405 -18.59 33.47 7.12
N GLN A 406 -18.63 33.15 5.82
CA GLN A 406 -19.35 33.96 4.83
C GLN A 406 -20.84 34.07 5.14
N PHE A 407 -21.43 33.03 5.74
CA PHE A 407 -22.83 33.04 6.16
C PHE A 407 -23.05 33.93 7.39
N GLN A 408 -22.16 33.87 8.40
CA GLN A 408 -22.22 34.77 9.56
C GLN A 408 -21.98 36.24 9.19
N ASP A 409 -21.03 36.53 8.29
CA ASP A 409 -20.75 37.90 7.80
C ASP A 409 -21.97 38.53 7.07
N LEU A 410 -22.92 37.71 6.60
CA LEU A 410 -24.15 38.18 5.94
C LEU A 410 -25.29 38.51 6.90
N ASP A 411 -25.22 38.06 8.17
CA ASP A 411 -26.20 38.40 9.20
C ASP A 411 -25.91 39.76 9.88
N GLU A 412 -24.76 40.39 9.62
CA GLU A 412 -24.57 41.81 9.96
C GLU A 412 -25.40 42.74 9.04
N PRO A 413 -26.10 43.77 9.55
CA PRO A 413 -27.07 44.55 8.76
C PRO A 413 -26.52 45.39 7.61
N THR A 414 -25.19 45.37 7.37
CA THR A 414 -24.50 46.29 6.47
C THR A 414 -23.47 45.59 5.58
N THR A 415 -23.94 44.84 4.57
CA THR A 415 -23.66 45.08 3.14
C THR A 415 -24.16 43.90 2.29
N LYS A 416 -25.14 44.12 1.41
CA LYS A 416 -25.50 43.13 0.36
C LYS A 416 -24.38 43.04 -0.68
N LYS A 417 -23.49 42.05 -0.54
CA LYS A 417 -22.63 41.55 -1.62
C LYS A 417 -23.14 40.21 -2.11
N SER A 418 -23.09 39.99 -3.42
CA SER A 418 -23.37 38.70 -4.04
C SER A 418 -22.35 37.66 -3.57
N LEU A 419 -22.83 36.47 -3.21
CA LEU A 419 -22.01 35.29 -2.91
C LEU A 419 -21.13 34.95 -4.13
N ASP A 420 -19.82 35.15 -4.01
CA ASP A 420 -18.84 34.81 -5.02
C ASP A 420 -17.87 33.75 -4.45
N PHE A 421 -18.01 32.52 -4.94
CA PHE A 421 -17.20 31.36 -4.53
C PHE A 421 -15.79 31.38 -5.15
N SER A 422 -15.16 32.56 -5.19
CA SER A 422 -13.75 32.72 -5.53
C SER A 422 -12.88 31.85 -4.61
N PRO A 423 -11.81 31.21 -5.13
CA PRO A 423 -10.87 30.43 -4.32
C PRO A 423 -10.06 31.35 -3.40
N MET A 424 -10.66 31.74 -2.29
CA MET A 424 -10.03 32.53 -1.25
C MET A 424 -9.14 31.61 -0.40
N GLU A 425 -7.83 31.66 -0.64
CA GLU A 425 -6.80 31.09 0.23
C GLU A 425 -6.80 31.84 1.59
N SER A 426 -7.80 31.57 2.43
CA SER A 426 -7.85 32.04 3.82
C SER A 426 -7.12 31.05 4.71
N ASN A 427 -5.90 31.41 5.13
CA ASN A 427 -5.19 30.67 6.17
C ASN A 427 -6.07 30.55 7.42
N PHE A 428 -6.13 29.34 7.98
CA PHE A 428 -6.74 29.09 9.28
C PHE A 428 -6.03 29.93 10.36
N THR A 429 -6.82 30.46 11.29
CA THR A 429 -6.37 31.01 12.58
C THR A 429 -7.16 30.29 13.67
N ASP A 430 -6.49 29.81 14.72
CA ASP A 430 -7.04 28.81 15.65
C ASP A 430 -8.23 29.28 16.52
N GLU A 431 -8.54 30.58 16.60
CA GLU A 431 -9.64 31.10 17.42
C GLU A 431 -11.04 30.63 16.94
N ASP A 432 -11.18 30.24 15.67
CA ASP A 432 -12.49 29.99 15.04
C ASP A 432 -13.02 28.55 15.18
N ILE A 433 -12.22 27.57 15.65
CA ILE A 433 -12.70 26.18 15.86
C ILE A 433 -13.38 26.02 17.23
N HIS A 434 -12.97 26.86 18.19
CA HIS A 434 -13.52 26.87 19.54
C HIS A 434 -14.82 27.69 19.64
N GLY A 435 -15.13 28.51 18.63
CA GLY A 435 -16.52 28.90 18.36
C GLY A 435 -17.30 27.69 17.86
N HIS A 436 -18.47 27.41 18.45
CA HIS A 436 -19.30 26.27 18.07
C HIS A 436 -19.82 26.41 16.62
N ILE A 437 -19.02 25.96 15.63
CA ILE A 437 -19.46 25.87 14.24
C ILE A 437 -20.59 24.84 14.17
N ALA A 438 -21.81 25.36 14.07
CA ALA A 438 -23.05 24.61 13.94
C ALA A 438 -23.53 24.74 12.49
N ILE A 439 -23.36 23.69 11.69
CA ILE A 439 -23.68 23.69 10.27
C ILE A 439 -25.17 23.36 10.12
N THR A 440 -25.99 24.33 9.73
CA THR A 440 -27.41 24.09 9.45
C THR A 440 -27.60 23.37 8.11
N LYS A 441 -28.81 22.82 7.91
CA LYS A 441 -29.18 22.10 6.68
C LYS A 441 -29.07 22.98 5.43
N GLU A 442 -29.42 24.26 5.53
CA GLU A 442 -29.36 25.22 4.42
C GLU A 442 -27.90 25.48 4.00
N LEU A 443 -27.02 25.71 4.97
CA LEU A 443 -25.59 25.89 4.72
C LEU A 443 -24.98 24.62 4.10
N PHE A 444 -25.34 23.44 4.63
CA PHE A 444 -24.86 22.16 4.11
C PHE A 444 -25.24 21.94 2.64
N LEU A 445 -26.52 22.17 2.29
CA LEU A 445 -27.03 22.03 0.92
C LEU A 445 -26.45 23.09 -0.03
N LEU A 446 -26.09 24.28 0.47
CA LEU A 446 -25.42 25.33 -0.31
C LEU A 446 -23.95 24.98 -0.58
N VAL A 447 -23.23 24.44 0.41
CA VAL A 447 -21.81 24.04 0.26
C VAL A 447 -21.67 22.84 -0.70
N ILE A 448 -22.60 21.90 -0.69
CA ILE A 448 -22.58 20.72 -1.59
C ILE A 448 -22.83 21.08 -3.06
N GLN A 449 -23.30 22.30 -3.38
CA GLN A 449 -23.42 22.76 -4.76
C GLN A 449 -22.07 23.19 -5.37
N ASP A 450 -21.02 23.44 -4.56
CA ASP A 450 -19.67 23.75 -5.05
C ASP A 450 -19.05 22.49 -5.71
N GLN A 451 -18.70 22.60 -7.00
CA GLN A 451 -18.10 21.52 -7.79
C GLN A 451 -16.80 20.96 -7.16
N SER A 452 -16.04 21.79 -6.43
CA SER A 452 -14.82 21.35 -5.74
C SER A 452 -15.13 20.58 -4.44
N VAL A 453 -16.22 20.91 -3.75
CA VAL A 453 -16.76 20.11 -2.63
C VAL A 453 -17.25 18.76 -3.15
N GLN A 454 -17.98 18.77 -4.27
CA GLN A 454 -18.44 17.54 -4.93
C GLN A 454 -17.27 16.61 -5.29
N PHE A 455 -16.20 17.15 -5.89
CA PHE A 455 -14.99 16.38 -6.19
C PHE A 455 -14.34 15.77 -4.94
N LEU A 456 -14.23 16.52 -3.85
CA LEU A 456 -13.70 16.00 -2.58
C LEU A 456 -14.59 14.90 -1.97
N MET A 457 -15.91 15.00 -2.14
CA MET A 457 -16.85 13.96 -1.69
C MET A 457 -16.80 12.69 -2.56
N ASP A 458 -16.58 12.81 -3.87
CA ASP A 458 -16.30 11.65 -4.75
C ASP A 458 -14.94 11.01 -4.42
N GLU A 459 -13.91 11.82 -4.12
CA GLU A 459 -12.60 11.30 -3.68
C GLU A 459 -12.66 10.58 -2.32
N LEU A 460 -13.59 10.95 -1.45
CA LEU A 460 -13.88 10.28 -0.18
C LEU A 460 -14.80 9.06 -0.34
N GLU A 461 -15.20 8.70 -1.56
CA GLU A 461 -16.08 7.55 -1.89
C GLU A 461 -17.43 7.62 -1.16
N LEU A 462 -18.04 8.82 -1.13
CA LEU A 462 -19.37 9.03 -0.55
C LEU A 462 -20.48 8.77 -1.59
N PRO A 463 -21.69 8.37 -1.14
CA PRO A 463 -22.85 8.20 -2.01
C PRO A 463 -23.17 9.46 -2.83
N HIS A 464 -23.62 9.27 -4.08
CA HIS A 464 -24.05 10.37 -4.95
C HIS A 464 -25.34 11.07 -4.44
N ASP A 465 -26.16 10.41 -3.62
CA ASP A 465 -27.33 11.01 -2.98
C ASP A 465 -26.93 11.86 -1.76
N ARG A 466 -26.33 13.02 -2.06
CA ARG A 466 -25.70 13.89 -1.05
C ARG A 466 -26.68 14.75 -0.26
N ALA A 467 -27.89 14.97 -0.78
CA ALA A 467 -28.90 15.81 -0.13
C ALA A 467 -29.40 15.19 1.18
N ASN A 468 -29.54 13.86 1.19
CA ASN A 468 -30.01 13.10 2.36
C ASN A 468 -28.90 12.84 3.39
N LEU A 469 -27.62 13.09 3.06
CA LEU A 469 -26.51 12.88 3.99
C LEU A 469 -26.64 13.74 5.26
N PHE A 470 -27.27 14.92 5.20
CA PHE A 470 -27.48 15.74 6.40
C PHE A 470 -28.27 14.95 7.46
N GLU A 471 -29.42 14.40 7.08
CA GLU A 471 -30.33 13.66 7.98
C GLU A 471 -29.75 12.32 8.45
N ILE A 472 -28.81 11.74 7.68
CA ILE A 472 -28.11 10.50 8.07
C ILE A 472 -26.99 10.79 9.09
N ILE A 473 -26.40 11.99 9.05
CA ILE A 473 -25.33 12.40 9.98
C ILE A 473 -25.93 13.03 11.26
N ASP A 474 -27.03 13.78 11.14
CA ASP A 474 -27.80 14.42 12.22
C ASP A 474 -28.65 13.38 13.00
N ALA A 475 -27.99 12.34 13.50
CA ALA A 475 -28.63 11.17 14.10
C ALA A 475 -29.26 11.45 15.48
N ASP A 476 -28.93 12.58 16.12
CA ASP A 476 -29.59 13.05 17.34
C ASP A 476 -30.81 13.95 17.06
N GLY A 477 -30.97 14.40 15.81
CA GLY A 477 -32.06 15.27 15.38
C GLY A 477 -31.96 16.69 15.94
N SER A 478 -30.76 17.17 16.26
CA SER A 478 -30.51 18.54 16.72
C SER A 478 -30.84 19.59 15.65
N GLY A 479 -30.79 19.20 14.37
CA GLY A 479 -30.97 20.09 13.21
C GLY A 479 -29.71 20.88 12.85
N THR A 480 -28.58 20.63 13.52
CA THR A 480 -27.30 21.30 13.27
C THR A 480 -26.14 20.32 13.42
N LEU A 481 -25.27 20.23 12.41
CA LEU A 481 -24.09 19.37 12.49
C LEU A 481 -22.91 20.11 13.12
N HIS A 482 -22.37 19.58 14.21
CA HIS A 482 -21.06 19.98 14.71
C HIS A 482 -19.93 19.38 13.86
N VAL A 483 -18.75 20.00 13.91
CA VAL A 483 -17.56 19.56 13.14
C VAL A 483 -17.20 18.10 13.43
N THR A 484 -17.32 17.66 14.68
CA THR A 484 -17.10 16.27 15.10
C THR A 484 -18.08 15.29 14.49
N GLU A 485 -19.36 15.64 14.42
CA GLU A 485 -20.41 14.80 13.83
C GLU A 485 -20.27 14.73 12.32
N LEU A 486 -20.00 15.87 11.67
CA LEU A 486 -19.72 15.92 10.24
C LEU A 486 -18.54 14.99 9.89
N VAL A 487 -17.40 15.09 10.57
CA VAL A 487 -16.25 14.21 10.31
C VAL A 487 -16.59 12.74 10.58
N GLN A 488 -17.19 12.42 11.73
CA GLN A 488 -17.53 11.03 12.06
C GLN A 488 -18.55 10.44 11.10
N GLY A 489 -19.54 11.21 10.67
CA GLY A 489 -20.55 10.82 9.69
C GLY A 489 -19.94 10.54 8.33
N LEU A 490 -19.14 11.47 7.79
CA LEU A 490 -18.45 11.30 6.51
C LEU A 490 -17.51 10.07 6.53
N LEU A 491 -16.78 9.85 7.64
CA LEU A 491 -15.90 8.68 7.78
C LEU A 491 -16.67 7.35 7.96
N LYS A 492 -17.88 7.36 8.52
CA LYS A 492 -18.73 6.16 8.70
C LYS A 492 -19.55 5.79 7.46
N ILE A 493 -19.94 6.77 6.65
CA ILE A 493 -20.78 6.58 5.45
C ILE A 493 -19.93 6.22 4.21
N ARG A 494 -18.60 6.40 4.29
CA ARG A 494 -17.65 6.09 3.22
C ARG A 494 -17.73 4.64 2.73
N GLY A 495 -17.73 4.48 1.41
CA GLY A 495 -17.52 3.20 0.72
C GLY A 495 -18.79 2.39 0.49
N GLU A 496 -18.64 1.26 -0.22
CA GLU A 496 -19.78 0.38 -0.53
C GLU A 496 -20.16 -0.50 0.67
N VAL A 497 -21.45 -0.49 1.02
CA VAL A 497 -22.03 -1.38 2.04
C VAL A 497 -21.92 -2.84 1.60
N LYS A 498 -21.19 -3.67 2.35
CA LYS A 498 -21.06 -5.09 2.03
C LYS A 498 -22.28 -5.86 2.54
N LYS A 499 -22.57 -7.01 1.90
CA LYS A 499 -23.65 -7.92 2.34
C LYS A 499 -23.49 -8.38 3.80
N SER A 500 -22.25 -8.47 4.30
CA SER A 500 -21.94 -8.74 5.70
C SER A 500 -22.55 -7.71 6.65
N ASP A 501 -22.56 -6.44 6.25
CA ASP A 501 -22.82 -5.31 7.12
C ASP A 501 -24.34 -5.15 7.30
N ALA A 502 -25.09 -5.37 6.21
CA ALA A 502 -26.56 -5.48 6.24
C ALA A 502 -27.04 -6.70 7.07
N VAL A 503 -26.32 -7.83 7.03
CA VAL A 503 -26.66 -9.00 7.86
C VAL A 503 -26.29 -8.75 9.34
N ALA A 504 -25.14 -8.14 9.62
CA ALA A 504 -24.70 -7.82 10.98
C ALA A 504 -25.64 -6.83 11.67
N THR A 505 -26.04 -5.76 10.96
CA THR A 505 -27.03 -4.79 11.45
C THR A 505 -28.38 -5.43 11.70
N LEU A 506 -28.91 -6.27 10.79
CA LEU A 506 -30.15 -7.02 11.02
C LEU A 506 -30.10 -7.93 12.27
N LEU A 507 -28.97 -8.61 12.49
CA LEU A 507 -28.78 -9.45 13.68
C LEU A 507 -28.68 -8.61 14.97
N ALA A 508 -27.97 -7.49 14.93
CA ALA A 508 -27.89 -6.54 16.06
C ALA A 508 -29.26 -5.93 16.39
N THR A 509 -30.05 -5.53 15.39
CA THR A 509 -31.41 -5.01 15.59
C THR A 509 -32.33 -6.07 16.22
N LYS A 510 -32.23 -7.34 15.81
CA LYS A 510 -32.96 -8.44 16.47
C LYS A 510 -32.53 -8.67 17.92
N ALA A 511 -31.23 -8.56 18.21
CA ALA A 511 -30.73 -8.68 19.59
C ALA A 511 -31.28 -7.54 20.49
N ILE A 512 -31.24 -6.29 19.99
CA ILE A 512 -31.82 -5.12 20.68
C ILE A 512 -33.34 -5.30 20.85
N GLN A 513 -34.05 -5.80 19.83
CA GLN A 513 -35.49 -6.06 19.92
C GLN A 513 -35.82 -7.09 21.01
N ASN A 514 -35.03 -8.15 21.16
CA ASN A 514 -35.20 -9.15 22.21
C ASN A 514 -34.98 -8.53 23.61
N GLN A 515 -33.89 -7.77 23.80
CA GLN A 515 -33.63 -7.05 25.05
C GLN A 515 -34.76 -6.06 25.41
N LEU A 516 -35.32 -5.36 24.41
CA LEU A 516 -36.48 -4.49 24.60
C LEU A 516 -37.76 -5.24 24.99
N VAL A 517 -37.92 -6.50 24.58
CA VAL A 517 -39.02 -7.36 25.01
C VAL A 517 -38.82 -7.85 26.45
N GLU A 518 -37.58 -8.19 26.83
CA GLU A 518 -37.20 -8.56 28.20
C GLU A 518 -37.41 -7.39 29.18
N ILE A 519 -36.91 -6.20 28.87
CA ILE A 519 -37.13 -4.98 29.69
C ILE A 519 -38.63 -4.69 29.84
N LYS A 520 -39.44 -4.86 28.78
CA LYS A 520 -40.91 -4.71 28.83
C LYS A 520 -41.62 -5.85 29.57
N ALA A 521 -40.97 -6.96 29.86
CA ALA A 521 -41.47 -8.01 30.74
C ALA A 521 -41.15 -7.65 32.21
N GLU A 522 -39.91 -7.27 32.49
CA GLU A 522 -39.46 -6.80 33.80
C GLU A 522 -40.25 -5.58 34.29
N GLU A 523 -40.49 -4.59 33.44
CA GLU A 523 -41.31 -3.42 33.78
C GLU A 523 -42.74 -3.82 34.19
N ARG A 524 -43.34 -4.79 33.48
CA ARG A 524 -44.68 -5.30 33.81
C ARG A 524 -44.69 -6.11 35.10
N GLU A 525 -43.65 -6.90 35.35
CA GLU A 525 -43.50 -7.62 36.61
C GLU A 525 -43.31 -6.67 37.79
N PHE A 526 -42.48 -5.63 37.63
CA PHE A 526 -42.26 -4.56 38.59
C PHE A 526 -43.56 -3.81 38.89
N GLN A 527 -44.29 -3.35 37.87
CA GLN A 527 -45.61 -2.71 38.08
C GLN A 527 -46.60 -3.65 38.78
N SER A 528 -46.61 -4.94 38.45
CA SER A 528 -47.48 -5.92 39.15
C SER A 528 -47.10 -6.08 40.63
N THR A 529 -45.82 -5.97 40.96
CA THR A 529 -45.29 -6.11 42.32
C THR A 529 -45.58 -4.86 43.14
N VAL A 530 -45.38 -3.68 42.57
CA VAL A 530 -45.79 -2.40 43.17
C VAL A 530 -47.30 -2.39 43.45
N LEU A 531 -48.13 -2.84 42.50
CA LEU A 531 -49.58 -2.94 42.71
C LEU A 531 -49.97 -3.91 43.84
N LYS A 532 -49.30 -5.06 43.97
CA LYS A 532 -49.50 -6.01 45.09
C LYS A 532 -49.11 -5.38 46.43
N LEU A 533 -47.99 -4.67 46.51
CA LEU A 533 -47.53 -4.00 47.73
C LEU A 533 -48.46 -2.84 48.15
N LEU A 534 -49.16 -2.21 47.20
CA LEU A 534 -50.14 -1.15 47.45
C LEU A 534 -51.55 -1.67 47.83
N GLN A 535 -51.86 -2.95 47.60
CA GLN A 535 -53.19 -3.51 47.92
C GLN A 535 -53.59 -3.42 49.41
N PRO A 536 -52.71 -3.75 50.39
CA PRO A 536 -53.06 -3.65 51.82
C PRO A 536 -53.45 -2.23 52.24
N TRP A 537 -52.68 -1.22 51.79
CA TRP A 537 -52.94 0.20 52.06
C TRP A 537 -54.26 0.69 51.46
N ARG A 538 -54.65 0.14 50.31
CA ARG A 538 -55.94 0.43 49.65
C ARG A 538 -57.13 -0.15 50.43
N TYR A 539 -56.95 -1.26 51.15
CA TYR A 539 -57.98 -1.82 52.03
C TYR A 539 -58.04 -1.09 53.38
N PHE A 540 -56.89 -0.77 53.97
CA PHE A 540 -56.79 -0.06 55.25
C PHE A 540 -57.53 1.29 55.23
N ARG A 541 -57.39 2.05 54.13
CA ARG A 541 -58.11 3.31 53.92
C ARG A 541 -59.64 3.16 53.85
N VAL A 542 -60.17 1.98 53.50
CA VAL A 542 -61.63 1.75 53.45
C VAL A 542 -62.18 1.38 54.83
N GLU A 543 -61.46 0.61 55.63
CA GLU A 543 -61.90 0.28 57.00
C GLU A 543 -61.86 1.48 57.96
N GLU A 544 -60.86 2.36 57.85
CA GLU A 544 -60.81 3.57 58.68
C GLU A 544 -61.96 4.54 58.35
N TYR A 545 -62.23 4.83 57.06
CA TYR A 545 -63.36 5.68 56.67
C TYR A 545 -64.72 5.05 57.02
N GLY A 546 -64.82 3.72 56.99
CA GLY A 546 -66.02 2.99 57.42
C GLY A 546 -66.29 3.11 58.93
N LYS A 547 -65.25 3.23 59.77
CA LYS A 547 -65.37 3.44 61.23
C LYS A 547 -65.48 4.92 61.61
N LEU A 548 -64.82 5.83 60.89
CA LEU A 548 -64.87 7.28 61.12
C LEU A 548 -66.22 7.92 60.77
N LEU A 549 -67.06 7.28 59.95
CA LEU A 549 -68.44 7.73 59.71
C LEU A 549 -69.42 7.42 60.85
N VAL A 550 -69.02 6.65 61.87
CA VAL A 550 -69.88 6.27 63.01
C VAL A 550 -69.48 6.96 64.33
N SER A 551 -68.26 7.49 64.43
CA SER A 551 -67.82 8.29 65.58
C SER A 551 -67.21 9.61 65.12
N GLY A 552 -67.91 10.71 65.39
CA GLY A 552 -67.44 12.05 65.05
C GLY A 552 -66.20 12.47 65.84
N ALA A 553 -65.38 13.32 65.19
CA ALA A 553 -64.08 13.84 65.61
C ALA A 553 -62.91 12.84 65.56
N VAL A 554 -61.88 13.21 64.78
CA VAL A 554 -60.47 13.32 65.22
C VAL A 554 -59.67 14.10 64.16
N HIS A 555 -58.71 14.91 64.61
CA HIS A 555 -57.74 15.62 63.79
C HIS A 555 -56.77 14.63 63.12
N VAL A 556 -56.42 14.83 61.86
CA VAL A 556 -55.31 14.11 61.21
C VAL A 556 -54.27 15.14 60.77
N ASP A 557 -53.17 15.22 61.52
CA ASP A 557 -51.96 15.89 61.06
C ASP A 557 -51.27 15.01 60.01
N VAL A 558 -51.15 15.53 58.79
CA VAL A 558 -50.41 14.88 57.70
C VAL A 558 -49.07 15.58 57.57
N CYS A 559 -48.01 14.98 58.11
CA CYS A 559 -46.65 15.34 57.73
C CYS A 559 -46.38 14.83 56.30
N PHE A 560 -45.98 15.74 55.43
CA PHE A 560 -45.28 15.47 54.18
C PHE A 560 -43.76 15.65 54.40
#